data_AF-A0A6S7I4T7-F1
#
_entry.id   AF-A0A6S7I4T7-F1
#
_cell.length_a   1.000
_cell.length_b   1.000
_cell.length_c   1.000
_cell.angle_alpha   90.00
_cell.angle_beta   90.00
_cell.angle_gamma   90.00
#
_symmetry.space_group_name_H-M   'P 1'
#
loop_
_entity.id
_entity.type
_entity.pdbx_description
1 polymer ?
#
loop_
_entity_poly.entity_id
_entity_poly.type
_entity_poly.pdbx_seq_one_letter_code
_entity_poly.pdbx_strand_id
1 'polypeptide(L)'
;NLSRWGLSSSSECSFCLGPESLLHVVAGCQCYLNRFTWRHNSILNFLANTLQTVNGSALYADVPGFKSPSIITGDTYRPDLLLSLSNDISLCGRDKPREQR
;
A
#
# COMPACT_ATOMS: atom_id res chain seq x y z
N ASN A 1 -17.09 18.04 -1.98
CA ASN A 1 -18.15 17.60 -2.90
C ASN A 1 -19.45 17.42 -2.15
N LEU A 2 -19.44 16.89 -0.92
CA LEU A 2 -20.63 16.68 -0.09
C LEU A 2 -21.50 17.94 0.07
N SER A 3 -20.88 19.12 0.17
CA SER A 3 -21.60 20.40 0.19
C SER A 3 -22.42 20.69 -1.07
N ARG A 4 -21.93 20.32 -2.26
CA ARG A 4 -22.71 20.45 -3.51
C ARG A 4 -23.96 19.57 -3.53
N TRP A 5 -23.94 18.47 -2.78
CA TRP A 5 -25.04 17.50 -2.69
C TRP A 5 -25.94 17.76 -1.48
N GLY A 6 -25.71 18.85 -0.73
CA GLY A 6 -26.49 19.18 0.47
C GLY A 6 -26.23 18.24 1.65
N LEU A 7 -25.19 17.40 1.60
CA LEU A 7 -24.85 16.43 2.66
C LEU A 7 -23.91 17.01 3.72
N SER A 8 -23.30 18.16 3.45
CA SER A 8 -22.41 18.88 4.38
C SER A 8 -22.63 20.38 4.25
N SER A 9 -22.52 21.11 5.35
CA SER A 9 -22.49 22.58 5.34
C SER A 9 -21.14 23.14 4.90
N SER A 10 -20.07 22.35 5.02
CA SER A 10 -18.70 22.76 4.65
C SER A 10 -18.31 22.21 3.27
N SER A 11 -17.70 23.07 2.46
CA SER A 11 -17.07 22.75 1.18
C SER A 11 -15.60 22.34 1.32
N GLU A 12 -15.07 22.31 2.54
CA GLU A 12 -13.68 21.99 2.84
C GLU A 12 -13.49 20.50 3.12
N CYS A 13 -12.29 20.00 2.79
CA CYS A 13 -11.88 18.65 3.08
C CYS A 13 -11.61 18.51 4.57
N SER A 14 -12.21 17.52 5.22
CA SER A 14 -12.06 17.32 6.68
C SER A 14 -10.64 16.95 7.12
N PHE A 15 -9.73 16.64 6.19
CA PHE A 15 -8.35 16.23 6.50
C PHE A 15 -7.33 17.35 6.32
N CYS A 16 -7.40 18.08 5.21
CA CYS A 16 -6.41 19.12 4.89
C CYS A 16 -6.99 20.54 4.98
N LEU A 17 -8.30 20.67 5.27
CA LEU A 17 -9.04 21.93 5.35
C LEU A 17 -9.00 22.77 4.06
N GLY A 18 -8.55 22.18 2.96
CA GLY A 18 -8.56 22.80 1.63
C GLY A 18 -9.88 22.56 0.91
N PRO A 19 -10.14 23.21 -0.23
CA PRO A 19 -11.38 23.02 -0.99
C PRO A 19 -11.60 21.57 -1.43
N GLU A 20 -12.71 20.97 -1.02
CA GLU A 20 -13.07 19.59 -1.37
C GLU A 20 -13.72 19.53 -2.77
N SER A 21 -12.95 19.80 -3.81
CA SER A 21 -13.42 19.65 -5.20
C SER A 21 -13.61 18.16 -5.58
N LEU A 22 -14.34 17.89 -6.67
CA LEU A 22 -14.42 16.53 -7.22
C LEU A 22 -13.01 15.98 -7.52
N LEU A 23 -12.14 16.80 -8.11
CA LEU A 23 -10.76 16.44 -8.38
C LEU A 23 -10.01 16.09 -7.09
N HIS A 24 -10.19 16.87 -6.02
CA HIS A 24 -9.57 16.60 -4.72
C HIS A 24 -9.99 15.25 -4.13
N VAL A 25 -11.29 14.91 -4.24
CA VAL A 25 -11.82 13.61 -3.76
C VAL A 25 -11.30 12.45 -4.63
N VAL A 26 -11.36 12.59 -5.96
CA VAL A 26 -10.98 11.53 -6.92
C VAL A 26 -9.48 11.29 -6.94
N ALA A 27 -8.65 12.35 -6.92
CA ALA A 27 -7.19 12.23 -6.83
C ALA A 27 -6.73 11.76 -5.44
N GLY A 28 -7.60 11.86 -4.43
CA GLY A 28 -7.30 11.54 -3.05
C GLY A 28 -6.55 12.68 -2.36
N CYS A 29 -7.12 13.21 -1.28
CA CYS A 29 -6.44 14.17 -0.41
C CYS A 29 -5.10 13.58 0.08
N GLN A 30 -3.98 14.29 -0.05
CA GLN A 30 -2.67 13.78 0.38
C GLN A 30 -2.65 13.40 1.88
N CYS A 31 -3.30 14.19 2.73
CA CYS A 31 -3.44 13.90 4.16
C CYS A 31 -4.23 12.60 4.42
N TYR A 32 -5.21 12.29 3.57
CA TYR A 32 -5.94 11.03 3.60
C TYR A 32 -5.10 9.87 3.06
N LEU A 33 -4.32 10.09 1.99
CA LEU A 33 -3.44 9.07 1.40
C LEU A 33 -2.40 8.55 2.39
N ASN A 34 -1.86 9.43 3.24
CA ASN A 34 -0.95 9.02 4.32
C ASN A 34 -1.57 7.98 5.28
N ARG A 35 -2.89 8.00 5.49
CA ARG A 35 -3.57 7.01 6.31
C ARG A 35 -3.60 5.63 5.64
N PHE A 36 -3.68 5.58 4.32
CA PHE A 36 -3.57 4.31 3.60
C PHE A 36 -2.16 3.76 3.69
N THR A 37 -1.13 4.59 3.53
CA THR A 37 0.26 4.15 3.72
C THR A 37 0.47 3.58 5.12
N TRP A 38 -0.04 4.27 6.15
CA TRP A 38 0.08 3.77 7.53
C TRP A 38 -0.66 2.43 7.73
N ARG A 39 -1.91 2.32 7.27
CA ARG A 39 -2.69 1.07 7.40
C ARG A 39 -2.05 -0.08 6.63
N HIS A 40 -1.60 0.20 5.40
CA HIS A 40 -0.89 -0.74 4.55
C HIS A 40 0.36 -1.27 5.25
N ASN A 41 1.22 -0.38 5.72
CA ASN A 41 2.46 -0.75 6.41
C ASN A 41 2.17 -1.47 7.73
N SER A 42 1.11 -1.09 8.46
CA SER A 42 0.72 -1.77 9.69
C SER A 42 0.34 -3.24 9.43
N ILE A 43 -0.45 -3.50 8.38
CA ILE A 43 -0.86 -4.86 8.00
C ILE A 43 0.34 -5.65 7.49
N LEU A 44 1.17 -5.06 6.63
CA LEU A 44 2.37 -5.72 6.12
C LEU A 44 3.36 -6.06 7.23
N ASN A 45 3.59 -5.16 8.18
CA ASN A 45 4.45 -5.45 9.33
C ASN A 45 3.88 -6.59 10.19
N PHE A 46 2.56 -6.61 10.43
CA PHE A 46 1.93 -7.70 11.16
C PHE A 46 2.13 -9.05 10.45
N LEU A 47 1.86 -9.11 9.15
CA LEU A 47 2.06 -10.31 8.34
C LEU A 47 3.54 -10.72 8.29
N ALA A 48 4.45 -9.76 8.07
CA ALA A 48 5.87 -10.03 7.97
C ALA A 48 6.42 -10.60 9.29
N ASN A 49 6.07 -10.01 10.43
CA ASN A 49 6.46 -10.51 11.74
C ASN A 49 5.89 -11.92 12.02
N THR A 50 4.67 -12.18 11.57
CA THR A 50 4.02 -13.50 11.72
C THR A 50 4.69 -14.55 10.84
N LEU A 51 5.08 -14.19 9.62
CA LEU A 51 5.68 -15.12 8.66
C LEU A 51 7.18 -15.32 8.88
N GLN A 52 7.86 -14.38 9.54
CA GLN A 52 9.28 -14.52 9.87
C GLN A 52 9.57 -15.73 10.76
N THR A 53 8.58 -16.23 11.50
CA THR A 53 8.72 -17.43 12.35
C THR A 53 8.65 -18.74 11.55
N VAL A 54 8.40 -18.69 10.23
CA VAL A 54 8.36 -19.88 9.37
C VAL A 54 9.78 -20.36 9.08
N ASN A 55 10.18 -21.46 9.73
CA ASN A 55 11.48 -22.07 9.55
C ASN A 55 11.71 -22.52 8.09
N GLY A 56 12.94 -22.34 7.59
CA GLY A 56 13.30 -22.74 6.23
C GLY A 56 12.75 -21.81 5.14
N SER A 57 12.35 -20.59 5.50
CA SER A 57 11.88 -19.58 4.55
C SER A 57 12.71 -18.31 4.61
N ALA A 58 12.82 -17.62 3.47
CA ALA A 58 13.34 -16.28 3.36
C ALA A 58 12.20 -15.31 3.04
N LEU A 59 11.97 -14.35 3.93
CA LEU A 59 10.90 -13.37 3.82
C LEU A 59 11.42 -12.04 3.27
N TYR A 60 10.66 -11.48 2.33
CA TYR A 60 10.88 -10.19 1.72
C TYR A 60 9.58 -9.39 1.78
N ALA A 61 9.66 -8.10 2.12
CA ALA A 61 8.49 -7.25 2.28
C ALA A 61 8.80 -5.81 1.87
N ASP A 62 7.83 -5.12 1.26
CA ASP A 62 7.96 -3.71 0.87
C ASP A 62 7.65 -2.76 2.05
N VAL A 63 8.32 -3.00 3.18
CA VAL A 63 8.23 -2.19 4.41
C VAL A 63 9.60 -2.05 5.08
N PRO A 64 9.83 -0.97 5.86
CA PRO A 64 11.10 -0.76 6.57
C PRO A 64 11.45 -1.95 7.48
N GLY A 65 12.72 -2.34 7.48
CA GLY A 65 13.23 -3.46 8.29
C GLY A 65 13.29 -4.80 7.57
N PHE A 66 12.74 -4.89 6.36
CA PHE A 66 12.78 -6.11 5.52
C PHE A 66 13.52 -5.86 4.20
N LYS A 67 13.99 -6.94 3.58
CA LYS A 67 14.56 -6.89 2.23
C LYS A 67 13.44 -6.71 1.22
N SER A 68 13.64 -5.85 0.22
CA SER A 68 12.63 -5.60 -0.81
C SER A 68 12.41 -6.84 -1.69
N PRO A 69 11.14 -7.20 -2.01
CA PRO A 69 10.83 -8.29 -2.94
C PRO A 69 11.43 -8.12 -4.34
N SER A 70 11.66 -6.87 -4.76
CA SER A 70 12.28 -6.52 -6.04
C SER A 70 13.66 -7.17 -6.25
N ILE A 71 14.34 -7.59 -5.17
CA ILE A 71 15.61 -8.34 -5.25
C ILE A 71 15.44 -9.66 -6.02
N ILE A 72 14.27 -10.29 -5.91
CA ILE A 72 13.95 -11.56 -6.58
C ILE A 72 13.16 -11.32 -7.86
N THR A 73 12.16 -10.44 -7.81
CA THR A 73 11.18 -10.28 -8.88
C THR A 73 11.53 -9.20 -9.90
N GLY A 74 12.62 -8.45 -9.66
CA GLY A 74 13.00 -7.30 -10.47
C GLY A 74 11.98 -6.16 -10.39
N ASP A 75 11.99 -5.29 -11.40
CA ASP A 75 11.10 -4.13 -11.46
C ASP A 75 9.74 -4.41 -12.12
N THR A 76 9.60 -5.57 -12.75
CA THR A 76 8.41 -5.92 -13.55
C THR A 76 7.25 -6.37 -12.68
N TYR A 77 7.54 -7.06 -11.59
CA TYR A 77 6.56 -7.55 -10.63
C TYR A 77 6.97 -7.10 -9.23
N ARG A 78 6.13 -6.30 -8.57
CA ARG A 78 6.41 -5.72 -7.26
C ARG A 78 5.36 -6.16 -6.24
N PRO A 79 5.47 -7.39 -5.71
CA PRO A 79 4.57 -7.85 -4.67
C PRO A 79 4.89 -7.10 -3.37
N ASP A 80 3.89 -6.97 -2.51
CA ASP A 80 4.04 -6.35 -1.20
C ASP A 80 4.78 -7.28 -0.22
N LEU A 81 4.57 -8.60 -0.36
CA LEU A 81 5.20 -9.67 0.41
C LEU A 81 5.61 -10.85 -0.49
N LEU A 82 6.78 -11.41 -0.21
CA LEU A 82 7.30 -12.60 -0.88
C LEU A 82 7.91 -13.53 0.15
N LEU A 83 7.47 -14.79 0.14
CA LEU A 83 8.02 -15.87 0.95
C LEU A 83 8.69 -16.88 0.03
N SER A 84 10.00 -17.03 0.17
CA SER A 84 10.78 -18.03 -0.56
C SER A 84 11.05 -19.22 0.34
N LEU A 85 10.52 -20.38 -0.02
CA LEU A 85 10.77 -21.66 0.65
C LEU A 85 11.86 -22.39 -0.12
N SER A 86 12.60 -23.28 0.55
CA SER A 86 13.72 -24.02 -0.04
C SER A 86 13.41 -24.73 -1.36
N ASN A 87 12.13 -24.99 -1.66
CA ASN A 87 11.67 -25.64 -2.89
C ASN A 87 10.58 -24.88 -3.68
N ASP A 88 10.08 -23.71 -3.23
CA ASP A 88 8.97 -22.98 -3.90
C ASP A 88 8.94 -21.47 -3.54
N ILE A 89 8.51 -20.60 -4.46
CA ILE A 89 8.31 -19.15 -4.21
C ILE A 89 6.81 -18.85 -4.18
N SER A 90 6.30 -18.33 -3.05
CA SER A 90 4.91 -17.86 -2.93
C SER A 90 4.87 -16.34 -2.92
N LEU A 91 4.09 -15.76 -3.83
CA LEU A 91 3.94 -14.31 -4.02
C LEU A 91 2.59 -13.85 -3.46
N CYS A 92 2.58 -12.79 -2.65
CA CYS A 92 1.35 -12.19 -2.15
C CYS A 92 1.40 -10.68 -2.36
N GLY A 93 0.64 -10.18 -3.33
CA GLY A 93 0.61 -8.76 -3.66
C GLY A 93 -0.25 -8.44 -4.87
N ARG A 94 -0.47 -7.15 -5.11
CA ARG A 94 -1.20 -6.69 -6.31
C ARG A 94 -0.33 -6.82 -7.55
N ASP A 95 -0.83 -7.56 -8.55
CA ASP A 95 -0.38 -7.45 -9.94
C ASP A 95 -0.64 -6.03 -10.44
N LYS A 96 0.41 -5.21 -10.49
CA LYS A 96 0.38 -3.97 -11.26
C LYS A 96 1.45 -4.03 -12.34
N PRO A 97 1.10 -4.47 -13.57
CA PRO A 97 1.98 -4.27 -14.71
C PRO A 97 2.15 -2.76 -14.92
N ARG A 98 3.40 -2.33 -15.10
CA ARG A 98 3.72 -0.94 -15.40
C ARG A 98 3.33 -0.65 -16.84
N GLU A 99 2.34 0.22 -17.03
CA GLU A 99 2.12 0.86 -18.33
C GLU A 99 3.33 1.78 -18.59
N GLN A 100 4.06 1.48 -19.65
CA GLN A 100 5.28 2.19 -20.04
C GLN A 100 4.93 3.66 -20.31
N ARG A 101 5.65 4.58 -19.66
CA ARG A 101 5.59 6.02 -19.94
C ARG A 101 7.01 6.53 -20.15
#